data_AF-A0A367LYP3-F1
#
_entry.id   AF-A0A367LYP3-F1
#
_cell.length_a   1.000
_cell.length_b   1.000
_cell.length_c   1.000
_cell.angle_alpha   90.00
_cell.angle_beta   90.00
_cell.angle_gamma   90.00
#
_symmetry.space_group_name_H-M   'P 1'
#
loop_
_entity.id
_entity.type
_entity.pdbx_description
1 polymer ?
#
loop_
_entity_poly.entity_id
_entity_poly.type
_entity_poly.pdbx_seq_one_letter_code
_entity_poly.pdbx_strand_id
1 'polypeptide(L)'
;AGRGKRQPLSAWGARGVKRADGQPLPGGDEKAAILLPTGAQGPAFLVYRNYDAIYSYNAAESYALAIALLSDRLRGGSGLVASWPTDDPGISRLERKQLQKALLARGYDIGEADGLIGTSTRKAIQAAVSYTHL
;
A
#
# COMPACT_ATOMS: atom_id res chain seq x y z
N ALA A 1 -0.73 7.07 3.54
CA ALA A 1 -0.61 6.19 2.35
C ALA A 1 -1.96 5.58 1.98
N GLY A 2 -2.08 5.08 0.75
CA GLY A 2 -3.27 4.42 0.17
C GLY A 2 -3.69 5.08 -1.14
N ARG A 3 -4.07 4.26 -2.15
CA ARG A 3 -4.42 4.71 -3.52
C ARG A 3 -5.43 5.87 -3.55
N GLY A 4 -6.42 5.85 -2.66
CA GLY A 4 -7.46 6.89 -2.56
C GLY A 4 -7.02 8.20 -1.89
N LYS A 5 -5.84 8.26 -1.26
CA LYS A 5 -5.35 9.44 -0.52
C LYS A 5 -4.44 10.28 -1.40
N ARG A 6 -4.96 10.82 -2.50
CA ARG A 6 -4.18 11.67 -3.41
C ARG A 6 -3.97 13.07 -2.84
N GLN A 7 -2.78 13.63 -3.06
CA GLN A 7 -2.41 15.01 -2.76
C GLN A 7 -1.49 15.54 -3.88
N PRO A 8 -1.41 16.87 -4.08
CA PRO A 8 -0.38 17.46 -4.94
C PRO A 8 1.04 17.02 -4.53
N LEU A 9 1.96 16.91 -5.50
CA LEU A 9 3.37 16.59 -5.21
C LEU A 9 4.01 17.60 -4.25
N SER A 10 3.65 18.88 -4.36
CA SER A 10 4.08 19.93 -3.42
C SER A 10 3.67 19.63 -1.97
N ALA A 11 2.46 19.12 -1.74
CA ALA A 11 1.98 18.76 -0.41
C ALA A 11 2.69 17.53 0.16
N TRP A 12 3.10 16.57 -0.68
CA TRP A 12 3.94 15.45 -0.26
C TRP A 12 5.37 15.91 0.06
N GLY A 13 5.95 16.76 -0.78
CA GLY A 13 7.27 17.34 -0.55
C GLY A 13 7.34 18.14 0.74
N ALA A 14 6.32 18.96 1.03
CA ALA A 14 6.19 19.70 2.29
C ALA A 14 6.12 18.80 3.54
N ARG A 15 5.72 17.53 3.38
CA ARG A 15 5.72 16.50 4.43
C ARG A 15 7.03 15.70 4.49
N GLY A 16 8.06 16.12 3.77
CA GLY A 16 9.39 15.51 3.77
C GLY A 16 9.55 14.31 2.83
N VAL A 17 8.58 14.03 1.96
CA VAL A 17 8.69 12.96 0.96
C VAL A 17 9.73 13.36 -0.09
N LYS A 18 10.65 12.45 -0.38
CA LYS A 18 11.73 12.61 -1.36
C LYS A 18 11.74 11.45 -2.35
N ARG A 19 12.41 11.64 -3.48
CA ARG A 19 12.68 10.57 -4.43
C ARG A 19 13.64 9.54 -3.80
N ALA A 20 13.67 8.33 -4.36
CA ALA A 20 14.51 7.24 -3.87
C ALA A 20 16.02 7.53 -3.95
N ASP A 21 16.43 8.48 -4.81
CA ASP A 21 17.81 8.99 -4.92
C ASP A 21 18.11 10.16 -3.95
N GLY A 22 17.19 10.47 -3.04
CA GLY A 22 17.31 11.55 -2.06
C GLY A 22 16.99 12.95 -2.60
N GLN A 23 16.74 13.10 -3.90
CA GLN A 23 16.37 14.37 -4.50
C GLN A 23 14.94 14.79 -4.13
N PRO A 24 14.62 16.10 -4.13
CA PRO A 24 13.25 16.56 -3.92
C PRO A 24 12.31 15.99 -4.99
N LEU A 25 11.03 15.86 -4.63
CA LEU A 25 10.00 15.56 -5.63
C LEU A 25 9.94 16.71 -6.65
N PRO A 26 9.66 16.43 -7.93
CA PRO A 26 9.33 17.49 -8.87
C PRO A 26 8.13 18.27 -8.31
N GLY A 27 8.25 19.60 -8.24
CA GLY A 27 7.17 20.45 -7.76
C GLY A 27 5.94 20.39 -8.68
N GLY A 28 4.85 21.02 -8.25
CA GLY A 28 3.65 21.19 -9.05
C GLY A 28 2.39 20.57 -8.43
N ASP A 29 1.28 20.75 -9.15
CA ASP A 29 -0.06 20.40 -8.69
C ASP A 29 -0.53 19.00 -9.12
N GLU A 30 0.35 18.26 -9.80
CA GLU A 30 0.03 16.88 -10.18
C GLU A 30 -0.27 16.05 -8.93
N LYS A 31 -1.41 15.39 -8.95
CA LYS A 31 -1.90 14.62 -7.80
C LYS A 31 -1.35 13.20 -7.85
N ALA A 32 -0.65 12.81 -6.80
CA ALA A 32 -0.17 11.46 -6.59
C ALA A 32 -0.65 10.91 -5.25
N ALA A 33 -0.71 9.58 -5.14
CA ALA A 33 -0.88 8.88 -3.87
C ALA A 33 0.39 8.12 -3.53
N ILE A 34 0.64 7.91 -2.24
CA ILE A 34 1.74 7.05 -1.76
C ILE A 34 1.19 5.65 -1.49
N LEU A 35 1.77 4.63 -2.13
CA LEU A 35 1.57 3.22 -1.82
C LEU A 35 2.74 2.68 -1.00
N LEU A 36 2.40 1.84 -0.01
CA LEU A 36 3.34 1.14 0.87
C LEU A 36 2.98 -0.35 0.86
N PRO A 37 3.36 -1.12 -0.18
CA PRO A 37 2.84 -2.47 -0.38
C PRO A 37 3.23 -3.45 0.73
N THR A 38 4.38 -3.22 1.38
CA THR A 38 4.90 -4.02 2.51
C THR A 38 5.05 -3.17 3.77
N GLY A 39 4.22 -2.14 3.93
CA GLY A 39 4.30 -1.23 5.08
C GLY A 39 5.48 -0.25 5.01
N ALA A 40 5.79 0.38 6.15
CA ALA A 40 6.75 1.49 6.22
C ALA A 40 8.22 1.08 6.04
N GLN A 41 8.55 -0.21 6.21
CA GLN A 41 9.91 -0.73 6.13
C GLN A 41 10.31 -1.16 4.71
N GLY A 42 9.39 -1.13 3.75
CA GLY A 42 9.67 -1.51 2.37
C GLY A 42 9.67 -0.34 1.40
N PRO A 43 9.75 -0.62 0.09
CA PRO A 43 9.72 0.42 -0.94
C PRO A 43 8.38 1.18 -0.92
N ALA A 44 8.48 2.50 -1.07
CA ALA A 44 7.34 3.39 -1.23
C ALA A 44 7.23 3.87 -2.68
N PHE A 45 6.00 3.96 -3.18
CA PHE A 45 5.73 4.36 -4.56
C PHE A 45 4.79 5.56 -4.60
N LEU A 46 5.15 6.56 -5.41
CA LEU A 46 4.20 7.58 -5.86
C LEU A 46 3.46 7.04 -7.08
N VAL A 47 2.13 6.97 -6.99
CA VAL A 47 1.26 6.55 -8.08
C VAL A 47 0.35 7.66 -8.54
N TYR A 48 0.23 7.82 -9.85
CA TYR A 48 -0.54 8.88 -10.50
C TYR A 48 -1.90 8.35 -10.97
N ARG A 49 -2.59 9.12 -11.81
CA ARG A 49 -3.89 8.72 -12.38
C ARG A 49 -3.77 7.53 -13.33
N ASN A 50 -2.67 7.38 -14.05
CA ASN A 50 -2.42 6.24 -14.93
C ASN A 50 -2.42 4.89 -14.17
N TYR A 51 -1.98 4.88 -12.91
CA TYR A 51 -2.05 3.68 -12.07
C TYR A 51 -3.50 3.23 -11.84
N ASP A 52 -4.45 4.16 -11.70
CA ASP A 52 -5.87 3.80 -11.57
C ASP A 52 -6.42 3.16 -12.85
N ALA A 53 -5.93 3.56 -14.02
CA ALA A 53 -6.33 2.94 -15.28
C ALA A 53 -5.89 1.47 -15.30
N ILE A 54 -4.65 1.18 -14.91
CA ILE A 54 -4.15 -0.20 -14.78
C ILE A 54 -4.97 -0.98 -13.73
N TYR A 55 -5.22 -0.37 -12.57
CA TYR A 55 -6.03 -0.98 -11.50
C TYR A 55 -7.48 -1.25 -11.92
N SER A 56 -8.06 -0.45 -12.81
CA SER A 56 -9.43 -0.69 -13.30
C SER A 56 -9.56 -1.96 -14.14
N TYR A 57 -8.46 -2.45 -14.71
CA TYR A 57 -8.43 -3.71 -15.43
C TYR A 57 -8.51 -4.92 -14.48
N ASN A 58 -7.81 -4.83 -13.35
CA ASN A 58 -7.89 -5.81 -12.27
C ASN A 58 -7.67 -5.11 -10.94
N ALA A 59 -8.68 -5.19 -10.06
CA ALA A 59 -8.78 -4.46 -8.79
C ALA A 59 -7.81 -4.98 -7.69
N ALA A 60 -6.56 -5.30 -8.07
CA ALA A 60 -5.49 -5.73 -7.20
C ALA A 60 -4.29 -4.77 -7.29
N GLU A 61 -3.84 -4.24 -6.15
CA GLU A 61 -2.70 -3.32 -6.07
C GLU A 61 -1.39 -4.00 -6.51
N SER A 62 -1.22 -5.29 -6.19
CA SER A 62 -0.07 -6.10 -6.61
C SER A 62 -0.01 -6.24 -8.13
N TYR A 63 -1.14 -6.48 -8.79
CA TYR A 63 -1.23 -6.54 -10.24
C TYR A 63 -0.84 -5.21 -10.88
N ALA A 64 -1.49 -4.11 -10.45
CA ALA A 64 -1.23 -2.80 -11.03
C ALA A 64 0.23 -2.35 -10.81
N LEU A 65 0.82 -2.67 -9.65
CA LEU A 65 2.21 -2.38 -9.37
C LEU A 65 3.16 -3.22 -10.24
N ALA A 66 2.88 -4.50 -10.45
CA ALA A 66 3.68 -5.36 -11.32
C ALA A 66 3.72 -4.85 -12.76
N ILE A 67 2.56 -4.45 -13.32
CA ILE A 67 2.48 -3.88 -14.67
C ILE A 67 3.22 -2.54 -14.76
N ALA A 68 3.08 -1.67 -13.77
CA ALA A 68 3.78 -0.40 -13.73
C ALA A 68 5.30 -0.59 -13.70
N LEU A 69 5.80 -1.45 -12.80
CA LEU A 69 7.24 -1.74 -12.68
C LEU A 69 7.80 -2.39 -13.94
N LEU A 70 7.07 -3.33 -14.55
CA LEU A 70 7.47 -3.93 -15.83
C LEU A 70 7.54 -2.89 -16.94
N SER A 71 6.54 -2.00 -17.02
CA SER A 71 6.50 -0.93 -18.03
C SER A 71 7.69 0.02 -17.87
N ASP A 72 8.04 0.40 -16.65
CA ASP A 72 9.21 1.24 -16.38
C ASP A 72 10.52 0.53 -16.73
N ARG A 73 10.61 -0.78 -16.45
CA ARG A 73 11.79 -1.59 -16.82
C ARG A 73 11.96 -1.70 -18.33
N LEU A 74 10.87 -1.89 -19.07
CA LEU A 74 10.90 -1.94 -20.54
C LEU A 74 11.31 -0.61 -21.18
N ARG A 75 11.10 0.52 -20.50
CA ARG A 75 11.59 1.85 -20.92
C ARG A 75 13.05 2.13 -20.53
N GLY A 76 13.75 1.15 -19.96
CA GLY A 76 15.14 1.31 -19.50
C GLY A 76 15.27 1.91 -18.09
N GLY A 77 14.20 1.91 -17.29
CA GLY A 77 14.25 2.35 -15.90
C GLY A 77 15.24 1.53 -15.06
N SER A 78 15.88 2.20 -14.10
CA SER A 78 16.92 1.62 -13.21
C SER A 78 16.40 0.47 -12.35
N GLY A 79 15.09 0.34 -12.17
CA GLY A 79 14.47 -0.68 -11.34
C GLY A 79 14.24 -0.20 -9.91
N LEU A 80 13.99 -1.14 -8.99
CA LEU A 80 13.79 -0.85 -7.58
C LEU A 80 15.12 -0.52 -6.89
N VAL A 81 15.15 0.60 -6.17
CA VAL A 81 16.31 1.03 -5.37
C VAL A 81 16.28 0.37 -3.98
N ALA A 82 15.11 0.34 -3.34
CA ALA A 82 14.92 -0.30 -2.04
C ALA A 82 14.50 -1.77 -2.21
N SER A 83 15.12 -2.65 -1.43
CA SER A 83 14.77 -4.07 -1.38
C SER A 83 13.40 -4.30 -0.74
N TRP A 84 12.75 -5.37 -1.16
CA TRP A 84 11.58 -5.89 -0.45
C TRP A 84 12.02 -6.52 0.88
N PRO A 85 11.32 -6.27 1.99
CA PRO A 85 11.51 -7.06 3.20
C PRO A 85 11.13 -8.52 2.91
N THR A 86 11.96 -9.46 3.34
CA THR A 86 11.77 -10.92 3.12
C THR A 86 11.64 -11.71 4.42
N ASP A 87 11.78 -11.04 5.55
CA ASP A 87 11.75 -11.57 6.91
C ASP A 87 10.33 -11.73 7.48
N ASP A 88 9.31 -11.23 6.77
CA ASP A 88 7.89 -11.45 7.08
C ASP A 88 7.19 -12.14 5.90
N PRO A 89 7.10 -13.49 5.88
CA PRO A 89 6.47 -14.24 4.79
C PRO A 89 4.94 -14.04 4.71
N GLY A 90 4.36 -13.19 5.55
CA GLY A 90 2.92 -13.02 5.68
C GLY A 90 2.26 -14.24 6.33
N ILE A 91 0.96 -14.10 6.61
CA ILE A 91 0.18 -15.13 7.32
C ILE A 91 -0.58 -16.05 6.36
N SER A 92 -0.60 -17.34 6.66
CA SER A 92 -1.34 -18.39 5.95
C SER A 92 -2.85 -18.15 5.99
N ARG A 93 -3.62 -18.87 5.15
CA ARG A 93 -5.10 -18.76 5.19
C ARG A 93 -5.68 -19.16 6.54
N LEU A 94 -5.07 -20.13 7.22
CA LEU A 94 -5.49 -20.55 8.56
C LEU A 94 -5.27 -19.43 9.58
N GLU A 95 -4.08 -18.84 9.59
CA GLU A 95 -3.72 -17.72 10.48
C GLU A 95 -4.58 -16.48 10.19
N ARG A 96 -4.90 -16.20 8.93
CA ARG A 96 -5.85 -15.14 8.55
C ARG A 96 -7.24 -15.35 9.15
N LYS A 97 -7.74 -16.59 9.14
CA LYS A 97 -9.02 -16.93 9.78
C LYS A 97 -8.93 -16.78 11.30
N GLN A 98 -7.82 -17.15 11.91
CA GLN A 98 -7.59 -16.95 13.34
C GLN A 98 -7.59 -15.46 13.71
N LEU A 99 -6.90 -14.63 12.92
CA LEU A 99 -6.93 -13.16 13.06
C LEU A 99 -8.35 -12.61 12.94
N GLN A 100 -9.12 -13.00 11.93
CA GLN A 100 -10.51 -12.56 11.76
C GLN A 100 -11.38 -12.97 12.96
N LYS A 101 -11.25 -14.21 13.46
CA LYS A 101 -11.94 -14.67 14.68
C LYS A 101 -11.56 -13.81 15.90
N ALA A 102 -10.28 -13.47 16.05
CA ALA A 102 -9.79 -12.63 17.15
C ALA A 102 -10.30 -11.18 17.07
N LEU A 103 -10.55 -10.65 15.87
CA LEU A 103 -11.19 -9.35 15.64
C LEU A 103 -12.69 -9.40 15.96
N LEU A 104 -13.41 -10.42 15.50
CA LEU A 104 -14.84 -10.61 15.80
C LEU A 104 -15.08 -10.74 17.31
N ALA A 105 -14.23 -11.50 18.01
CA ALA A 105 -14.30 -11.64 19.47
C ALA A 105 -14.07 -10.31 20.23
N ARG A 106 -13.42 -9.33 19.60
CA ARG A 106 -13.23 -7.97 20.12
C ARG A 106 -14.34 -7.00 19.69
N GLY A 107 -15.38 -7.48 19.02
CA GLY A 107 -16.54 -6.68 18.61
C GLY A 107 -16.38 -5.92 17.28
N TYR A 108 -15.33 -6.19 16.49
CA TYR A 108 -15.19 -5.59 15.17
C TYR A 108 -16.13 -6.27 14.16
N ASP A 109 -17.00 -5.51 13.52
CA ASP A 109 -17.84 -6.02 12.42
C ASP A 109 -17.03 -6.13 11.13
N ILE A 110 -16.62 -7.37 10.82
CA ILE A 110 -15.85 -7.70 9.61
C ILE A 110 -16.55 -8.76 8.74
N GLY A 111 -17.78 -9.16 9.08
CA GLY A 111 -18.46 -10.30 8.46
C GLY A 111 -17.88 -11.66 8.89
N GLU A 112 -17.78 -12.60 7.95
CA GLU A 112 -17.32 -13.97 8.24
C GLU A 112 -15.79 -14.12 8.24
N ALA A 113 -15.28 -15.07 9.04
CA ALA A 113 -13.87 -15.45 9.05
C ALA A 113 -13.54 -16.42 7.88
N ASP A 114 -13.56 -15.91 6.66
CA ASP A 114 -13.35 -16.64 5.39
C ASP A 114 -11.87 -16.83 4.98
N GLY A 115 -10.96 -16.12 5.65
CA GLY A 115 -9.53 -16.07 5.39
C GLY A 115 -9.14 -15.05 4.30
N LEU A 116 -10.06 -14.21 3.84
CA LEU A 116 -9.83 -13.13 2.89
C LEU A 116 -9.67 -11.80 3.63
N ILE A 117 -8.54 -11.12 3.43
CA ILE A 117 -8.29 -9.81 4.07
C ILE A 117 -8.91 -8.69 3.22
N GLY A 118 -10.24 -8.60 3.31
CA GLY A 118 -11.04 -7.57 2.65
C GLY A 118 -10.91 -6.18 3.29
N THR A 119 -11.70 -5.23 2.79
CA THR A 119 -11.71 -3.84 3.27
C THR A 119 -12.10 -3.73 4.74
N SER A 120 -13.14 -4.46 5.19
CA SER A 120 -13.58 -4.44 6.59
C SER A 120 -12.53 -5.02 7.53
N THR A 121 -11.92 -6.15 7.17
CA THR A 121 -10.80 -6.75 7.92
C THR A 121 -9.63 -5.77 8.06
N ARG A 122 -9.20 -5.11 6.97
CA ARG A 122 -8.12 -4.11 7.03
C ARG A 122 -8.45 -2.92 7.92
N LYS A 123 -9.69 -2.41 7.86
CA LYS A 123 -10.15 -1.31 8.74
C LYS A 123 -10.11 -1.73 10.21
N ALA A 124 -10.59 -2.94 10.53
CA ALA A 124 -10.56 -3.48 11.88
C ALA A 124 -9.14 -3.67 12.41
N ILE A 125 -8.20 -4.19 11.59
CA ILE A 125 -6.78 -4.27 11.95
C ILE A 125 -6.22 -2.88 12.26
N GLN A 126 -6.48 -1.90 11.40
CA GLN A 126 -5.99 -0.53 11.60
C GLN A 126 -6.53 0.09 12.90
N ALA A 127 -7.81 -0.12 13.20
CA ALA A 127 -8.43 0.35 14.44
C ALA A 127 -7.83 -0.37 15.67
N ALA A 128 -7.65 -1.69 15.59
CA ALA A 128 -7.08 -2.49 16.68
C ALA A 128 -5.63 -2.10 17.01
N VAL A 129 -4.79 -1.87 16.00
CA VAL A 129 -3.41 -1.41 16.20
C VAL A 129 -3.38 0.00 16.80
N SER A 130 -4.29 0.89 16.39
CA SER A 130 -4.37 2.24 16.95
C SER A 130 -4.78 2.25 18.43
N TYR A 131 -5.60 1.30 18.86
CA TYR A 131 -6.02 1.16 20.26
C TYR A 131 -4.88 0.68 21.18
N THR A 132 -4.00 -0.20 20.69
CA THR A 132 -2.87 -0.76 21.48
C THR A 132 -1.76 0.26 21.75
N HIS A 133 -1.78 1.42 21.09
CA HIS A 133 -0.80 2.51 21.26
C HIS A 133 -1.33 3.70 22.06
N LEU A 134 -2.50 3.57 22.69
CA LEU A 134 -3.02 4.47 23.73
C LEU A 134 -2.89 3.80 25.10
#